data_AF-A0ABD5LX98-F1
#
_entry.id   AF-A0ABD5LX98-F1
#
_cell.length_a   1.000
_cell.length_b   1.000
_cell.length_c   1.000
_cell.angle_alpha   90.00
_cell.angle_beta   90.00
_cell.angle_gamma   90.00
#
_symmetry.space_group_name_H-M   'P 1'
#
loop_
_entity.id
_entity.type
_entity.pdbx_description
1 polymer ?
#
loop_
_entity_poly.entity_id
_entity_poly.type
_entity_poly.pdbx_seq_one_letter_code
_entity_poly.pdbx_strand_id
1 'polypeptide(L)' 'MIDDKGNLIGVIMGDGNVIISNEQIGKPLKVKSDNGDICSVDYSVPEEFNPDFLYEKVDAICK' A
#
# COMPACT_ATOMS: atom_id res chain seq x y z
N MET A 1 6.35 3.30 -3.34
CA MET A 1 5.99 2.11 -2.55
C MET A 1 6.67 0.90 -3.16
N ILE A 2 7.29 0.07 -2.32
CA ILE A 2 8.05 -1.11 -2.74
C ILE A 2 7.55 -2.36 -2.01
N ASP A 3 7.75 -3.52 -2.64
CA ASP A 3 7.53 -4.82 -2.00
C ASP A 3 8.71 -5.22 -1.08
N ASP A 4 8.62 -6.40 -0.48
CA ASP A 4 9.65 -6.99 0.38
C ASP A 4 10.99 -7.24 -0.34
N LYS A 5 10.96 -7.41 -1.67
CA LYS A 5 12.11 -7.60 -2.56
C LYS A 5 12.71 -6.28 -3.06
N GLY A 6 12.07 -5.15 -2.76
CA GLY A 6 12.50 -3.82 -3.19
C GLY A 6 12.04 -3.42 -4.59
N ASN A 7 11.13 -4.17 -5.22
CA ASN A 7 10.53 -3.80 -6.50
C ASN A 7 9.54 -2.66 -6.30
N LEU A 8 9.51 -1.71 -7.25
CA LEU A 8 8.50 -0.66 -7.26
C LEU A 8 7.13 -1.25 -7.61
N ILE A 9 6.17 -1.11 -6.70
CA ILE A 9 4.79 -1.64 -6.86
C ILE A 9 3.73 -0.53 -6.91
N GLY A 10 4.10 0.70 -6.58
CA GLY A 10 3.17 1.83 -6.59
C GLY A 10 3.83 3.15 -6.25
N VAL A 11 3.14 4.24 -6.55
CA VAL A 11 3.59 5.62 -6.28
C VAL A 11 2.61 6.26 -5.31
N ILE A 12 3.14 6.99 -4.33
CA ILE A 12 2.33 7.77 -3.40
C ILE A 12 1.91 9.06 -4.11
N MET A 13 0.62 9.37 -4.08
CA MET A 13 -0.02 10.45 -4.81
C MET A 13 -0.69 11.42 -3.85
N GLY A 14 -0.57 12.72 -4.13
CA GLY A 14 -1.27 13.79 -3.40
C GLY A 14 -1.07 13.69 -1.89
N ASP A 15 -2.18 13.57 -1.17
CA ASP A 15 -2.27 13.54 0.30
C ASP A 15 -1.80 12.22 0.95
N GLY A 16 -0.85 11.51 0.35
CA GLY A 16 -0.35 10.25 0.88
C GLY A 16 -1.12 9.00 0.43
N ASN A 17 -1.94 9.12 -0.61
CA ASN A 17 -2.74 7.99 -1.12
C ASN A 17 -1.91 7.10 -2.05
N VAL A 18 -2.26 5.83 -2.11
CA VAL A 18 -1.62 4.86 -3.01
C VAL A 18 -2.64 3.81 -3.43
N ILE A 19 -2.57 3.39 -4.68
CA ILE A 19 -3.37 2.27 -5.18
C ILE A 19 -2.44 1.08 -5.30
N ILE A 20 -2.88 -0.05 -4.75
CA ILE A 20 -2.22 -1.35 -4.88
C ILE A 20 -3.16 -2.32 -5.58
N SER A 21 -2.59 -3.29 -6.27
CA SER A 21 -3.33 -4.34 -6.95
C SER A 21 -3.66 -5.50 -6.00
N ASN A 22 -4.62 -6.33 -6.40
CA ASN A 22 -5.12 -7.43 -5.57
C ASN A 22 -4.02 -8.42 -5.17
N GLU A 23 -3.01 -8.65 -6.02
CA GLU A 23 -1.89 -9.52 -5.69
C GLU A 23 -0.96 -8.96 -4.61
N GLN A 24 -1.07 -7.69 -4.24
CA GLN A 24 -0.27 -7.07 -3.17
C GLN A 24 -1.01 -6.98 -1.83
N ILE A 25 -2.32 -7.19 -1.83
CA ILE A 25 -3.15 -7.15 -0.62
C ILE A 25 -2.67 -8.25 0.36
N GLY A 26 -2.47 -7.87 1.62
CA GLY A 26 -2.00 -8.77 2.69
C GLY A 26 -0.51 -9.11 2.63
N LYS A 27 0.23 -8.56 1.67
CA LYS A 27 1.69 -8.70 1.62
C LYS A 27 2.37 -7.53 2.34
N PRO A 28 3.61 -7.72 2.84
CA PRO A 28 4.39 -6.63 3.41
C PRO A 28 4.67 -5.55 2.36
N LEU A 29 4.29 -4.31 2.68
CA LEU A 29 4.56 -3.14 1.83
C LEU A 29 5.47 -2.18 2.59
N LYS A 30 6.35 -1.51 1.85
CA LYS A 30 7.23 -0.48 2.40
C LYS A 30 7.12 0.81 1.60
N VAL A 31 7.30 1.92 2.28
CA VAL A 31 7.43 3.24 1.66
C VAL A 31 8.87 3.68 1.80
N LYS A 32 9.46 4.11 0.68
CA LYS A 32 10.77 4.74 0.64
C LYS A 32 10.56 6.22 0.36
N SER A 33 11.04 7.08 1.25
CA SER A 33 11.03 8.53 1.07
C SER A 33 12.18 8.97 0.16
N ASP A 34 12.10 10.20 -0.35
CA ASP A 34 13.16 10.79 -1.17
C ASP A 34 14.48 10.95 -0.40
N ASN A 35 14.41 11.10 0.92
CA ASN A 35 15.56 11.15 1.81
C ASN A 35 16.19 9.77 2.08
N GLY A 36 15.57 8.71 1.56
CA GLY A 36 16.04 7.32 1.70
C GLY A 36 15.50 6.59 2.93
N ASP A 37 14.70 7.24 3.77
CA ASP A 37 14.03 6.58 4.90
C ASP A 37 13.05 5.53 4.40
N ILE A 38 13.02 4.39 5.07
CA ILE A 38 12.11 3.29 4.74
C ILE A 38 11.26 2.98 5.96
N CYS A 39 9.94 2.99 5.78
CA CYS A 39 8.97 2.56 6.78
C CYS A 39 8.14 1.39 6.27
N SER A 40 7.62 0.59 7.21
CA SER A 40 6.67 -0.47 6.89
C SER A 40 5.26 0.08 6.93
N VAL A 41 4.42 -0.36 5.98
CA VAL A 41 3.02 0.05 5.92
C VAL A 41 2.17 -0.95 6.69
N ASP A 42 1.47 -0.45 7.70
CA ASP A 42 0.48 -1.20 8.46
C ASP A 42 -0.92 -0.77 8.03
N TYR A 43 -1.71 -1.72 7.53
CA TYR A 43 -3.08 -1.50 7.06
C TYR A 43 -3.92 -2.75 7.26
N SER A 44 -5.23 -2.58 7.37
CA SER A 44 -6.16 -3.70 7.50
C SER A 44 -6.57 -4.22 6.12
N VAL A 45 -6.47 -5.53 5.93
CA VAL A 45 -7.01 -6.20 4.74
C VAL A 45 -8.51 -6.43 4.94
N PRO A 46 -9.37 -5.97 4.02
CA PRO A 46 -10.79 -6.26 4.06
C PRO A 46 -11.08 -7.77 4.00
N GLU A 47 -12.07 -8.23 4.76
CA GLU A 47 -12.41 -9.67 4.84
C GLU A 47 -13.08 -10.19 3.56
N GLU A 48 -13.84 -9.34 2.86
CA GLU A 48 -14.59 -9.71 1.67
C GLU A 48 -14.44 -8.64 0.58
N PHE A 49 -14.17 -9.09 -0.65
CA PHE A 49 -14.17 -8.23 -1.83
C PHE A 49 -15.62 -7.95 -2.26
N ASN A 50 -16.03 -6.68 -2.28
CA ASN A 50 -17.34 -6.30 -2.76
C ASN A 50 -17.31 -5.96 -4.28
N PRO A 51 -17.97 -6.76 -5.15
CA PRO A 51 -17.94 -6.56 -6.60
C PRO A 51 -18.67 -5.30 -7.08
N ASP A 52 -19.52 -4.69 -6.23
CA ASP A 52 -20.18 -3.42 -6.55
C ASP A 52 -19.23 -2.22 -6.43
N PHE A 53 -18.05 -2.40 -5.82
CA PHE A 53 -17.01 -1.39 -5.70
C PHE A 53 -15.77 -1.78 -6.51
N LEU A 54 -15.33 -0.88 -7.38
CA LEU A 54 -14.09 -1.08 -8.15
C LEU A 54 -12.83 -0.98 -7.26
N TYR A 55 -12.94 -0.27 -6.14
CA TYR A 55 -11.85 -0.05 -5.19
C TYR A 55 -12.38 0.01 -3.77
N GLU A 56 -11.58 -0.49 -2.84
CA GLU A 56 -11.80 -0.30 -1.41
C GLU A 56 -10.75 0.66 -0.85
N LYS A 57 -11.16 1.50 0.10
CA LYS A 57 -10.28 2.48 0.74
C LYS A 57 -10.13 2.13 2.21
N VAL A 58 -8.88 2.03 2.65
CA VAL A 58 -8.52 1.85 4.05
C VAL A 58 -7.44 2.85 4.44
N ASP A 59 -7.44 3.26 5.71
CA ASP A 59 -6.35 4.04 6.26
C ASP A 59 -5.13 3.15 6.53
N ALA A 60 -3.94 3.72 6.42
CA ALA A 60 -2.69 3.03 6.65
C ALA A 60 -1.72 3.91 7.46
N ILE A 61 -0.85 3.27 8.23
CA ILE A 61 0.18 3.93 9.02
C ILE A 61 1.55 3.48 8.55
N CYS A 62 2.43 4.44 8.32
CA CYS A 62 3.85 4.23 8.07
C CYS A 62 4.57 4.16 9.43
N LYS A 63 5.18 3.00 9.73
CA LYS A 63 5.93 2.72 10.96
C LYS A 63 7.43 2.60 10.73
#